data_AF-A0AAV3T5R2-F1
#
_entry.id   AF-A0AAV3T5R2-F1
#
_cell.length_a   1.000
_cell.length_b   1.000
_cell.length_c   1.000
_cell.angle_alpha   90.00
_cell.angle_beta   90.00
_cell.angle_gamma   90.00
#
_symmetry.space_group_name_H-M   'P 1'
#
loop_
_entity.id
_entity.type
_entity.pdbx_description
1 polymer ?
#
loop_
_entity_poly.entity_id
_entity_poly.type
_entity_poly.pdbx_seq_one_letter_code
_entity_poly.pdbx_strand_id
1 'polypeptide(L)'
;MNRRKLLKLLGGGAVTVGSGKALYNTQVGYGVVTGTNVTEQDLRPLIAQYMRVDDYRAELDEYAVELSGDTVAVLDGDDVLAERSVTDTTPEEGAAVDAEFDLAGGPVEELVRDVPALRAGEFVVEGAKFDEFFDRIADADASPFSTGATRDGYDYADAETVGAFIGADPADPERVVTALRAAFREHSSYDKPRYVAGSIEDNILFGTVDLRKHFESPVGFEALESGEATGLFCTELTRRANESLHAVPAHEATAPVVSMFVSDTRHKHAYTGVATILREDGKLVMAITFLDYMHSTLYDDLKLTGVLGDGLDAYNSRHRATDIYWHR
;
A
#
# COMPACT_ATOMS: atom_id res chain seq x y z
N MET A 1 33.39 6.42 9.11
CA MET A 1 33.63 6.43 7.64
C MET A 1 32.59 7.36 7.01
N ASN A 2 32.89 8.12 5.94
CA ASN A 2 31.92 9.09 5.36
C ASN A 2 31.55 8.72 3.91
N ARG A 3 30.42 9.25 3.39
CA ARG A 3 29.86 8.95 2.05
C ARG A 3 30.92 8.98 0.95
N ARG A 4 31.79 10.01 0.94
CA ARG A 4 32.86 10.18 -0.05
C ARG A 4 33.94 9.09 0.01
N LYS A 5 34.32 8.61 1.19
CA LYS A 5 35.26 7.49 1.35
C LYS A 5 34.63 6.16 0.94
N LEU A 6 33.34 5.96 1.25
CA LEU A 6 32.60 4.76 0.89
C LEU A 6 32.38 4.66 -0.63
N LEU A 7 32.01 5.76 -1.29
CA LEU A 7 31.91 5.84 -2.76
C LEU A 7 33.25 5.50 -3.45
N LYS A 8 34.39 5.95 -2.90
CA LYS A 8 35.72 5.58 -3.41
C LYS A 8 36.05 4.10 -3.21
N LEU A 9 35.65 3.52 -2.07
CA LEU A 9 35.80 2.09 -1.79
C LEU A 9 34.96 1.24 -2.75
N LEU A 10 33.72 1.67 -3.00
CA LEU A 10 32.83 1.06 -3.97
C LEU A 10 33.45 1.12 -5.38
N GLY A 11 33.86 2.30 -5.84
CA GLY A 11 34.44 2.47 -7.18
C GLY A 11 35.79 1.77 -7.44
N GLY A 12 36.48 1.26 -6.41
CA GLY A 12 37.86 0.73 -6.53
C GLY A 12 38.01 -0.79 -6.68
N GLY A 13 36.95 -1.58 -6.55
CA GLY A 13 37.04 -3.06 -6.71
C GLY A 13 35.92 -3.86 -6.05
N ALA A 14 35.25 -3.30 -5.03
CA ALA A 14 34.06 -3.91 -4.43
C ALA A 14 32.84 -3.88 -5.37
N VAL A 15 32.77 -2.90 -6.28
CA VAL A 15 31.76 -2.83 -7.35
C VAL A 15 31.77 -4.10 -8.21
N THR A 16 32.91 -4.71 -8.56
CA THR A 16 32.89 -5.86 -9.48
C THR A 16 32.25 -7.11 -8.88
N VAL A 17 32.46 -7.37 -7.58
CA VAL A 17 31.87 -8.53 -6.87
C VAL A 17 30.43 -8.24 -6.42
N GLY A 18 30.18 -7.04 -5.91
CA GLY A 18 28.85 -6.59 -5.48
C GLY A 18 27.89 -6.43 -6.67
N SER A 19 28.34 -5.83 -7.78
CA SER A 19 27.52 -5.65 -8.99
C SER A 19 27.24 -6.96 -9.73
N GLY A 20 28.16 -7.93 -9.71
CA GLY A 20 27.91 -9.27 -10.28
C GLY A 20 26.83 -10.03 -9.51
N LYS A 21 26.86 -10.00 -8.17
CA LYS A 21 25.82 -10.61 -7.33
C LYS A 21 24.52 -9.79 -7.32
N ALA A 22 24.60 -8.47 -7.47
CA ALA A 22 23.45 -7.59 -7.66
C ALA A 22 22.72 -7.84 -8.98
N LEU A 23 23.47 -7.95 -10.10
CA LEU A 23 22.92 -8.34 -11.40
C LEU A 23 22.39 -9.76 -11.38
N TYR A 24 23.07 -10.68 -10.69
CA TYR A 24 22.55 -12.04 -10.48
C TYR A 24 21.27 -12.04 -9.62
N ASN A 25 21.19 -11.26 -8.55
CA ASN A 25 19.98 -11.18 -7.73
C ASN A 25 18.82 -10.49 -8.45
N THR A 26 19.10 -9.55 -9.36
CA THR A 26 18.06 -8.86 -10.16
C THR A 26 17.68 -9.64 -11.43
N GLN A 27 18.58 -10.42 -12.03
CA GLN A 27 18.32 -11.21 -13.26
C GLN A 27 18.02 -12.69 -13.02
N VAL A 28 18.59 -13.31 -11.98
CA VAL A 28 18.39 -14.71 -11.57
C VAL A 28 17.64 -14.82 -10.24
N GLY A 29 17.76 -13.79 -9.38
CA GLY A 29 17.23 -13.77 -8.02
C GLY A 29 15.85 -13.15 -7.84
N TYR A 30 14.99 -13.19 -8.86
CA TYR A 30 13.54 -13.34 -8.66
C TYR A 30 13.20 -14.82 -8.77
N GLY A 31 13.84 -15.64 -7.93
CA GLY A 31 14.06 -17.05 -8.19
C GLY A 31 12.78 -17.79 -8.60
N VAL A 32 12.75 -18.17 -9.87
CA VAL A 32 11.75 -19.06 -10.49
C VAL A 32 11.76 -20.47 -9.85
N VAL A 33 12.66 -20.75 -8.90
CA VAL A 33 13.05 -22.10 -8.50
C VAL A 33 12.64 -22.50 -7.07
N THR A 34 12.29 -21.57 -6.17
CA THR A 34 11.91 -21.95 -4.77
C THR A 34 10.90 -21.00 -4.10
N GLY A 35 9.77 -21.56 -3.65
CA GLY A 35 8.69 -20.85 -2.91
C GLY A 35 7.40 -20.71 -3.72
N THR A 36 6.27 -20.57 -3.03
CA THR A 36 4.95 -20.31 -3.64
C THR A 36 4.85 -18.81 -3.98
N ASN A 37 4.57 -18.49 -5.25
CA ASN A 37 4.43 -17.11 -5.72
C ASN A 37 3.14 -16.48 -5.21
N VAL A 38 3.05 -15.16 -5.18
CA VAL A 38 1.87 -14.41 -4.67
C VAL A 38 0.56 -14.85 -5.34
N THR A 39 0.62 -15.27 -6.61
CA THR A 39 -0.53 -15.79 -7.37
C THR A 39 -1.02 -17.17 -6.90
N GLU A 40 -0.21 -17.90 -6.15
CA GLU A 40 -0.47 -19.25 -5.67
C GLU A 40 -0.54 -19.33 -4.14
N GLN A 41 -0.28 -18.21 -3.44
CA GLN A 41 -0.30 -18.15 -1.98
C GLN A 41 -1.73 -18.07 -1.46
N ASP A 42 -1.99 -18.77 -0.35
CA ASP A 42 -3.11 -18.40 0.52
C ASP A 42 -2.71 -17.11 1.26
N LEU A 43 -3.23 -15.98 0.78
CA LEU A 43 -2.92 -14.65 1.30
C LEU A 43 -3.71 -14.33 2.58
N ARG A 44 -4.85 -14.99 2.79
CA ARG A 44 -5.76 -14.67 3.90
C ARG A 44 -5.09 -14.75 5.27
N PRO A 45 -4.29 -15.80 5.60
CA PRO A 45 -3.58 -15.84 6.88
C PRO A 45 -2.59 -14.68 7.07
N LEU A 46 -1.93 -14.24 5.98
CA LEU A 46 -0.96 -13.14 6.04
C LEU A 46 -1.66 -11.79 6.23
N ILE A 47 -2.79 -11.59 5.54
CA ILE A 47 -3.63 -10.40 5.64
C ILE A 47 -4.22 -10.31 7.05
N ALA A 48 -4.87 -11.39 7.52
CA ALA A 48 -5.56 -11.44 8.80
C ALA A 48 -4.61 -11.33 10.00
N GLN A 49 -3.32 -11.64 9.85
CA GLN A 49 -2.34 -11.55 10.93
C GLN A 49 -2.16 -10.12 11.45
N TYR A 50 -2.22 -9.13 10.55
CA TYR A 50 -1.97 -7.72 10.88
C TYR A 50 -3.14 -6.80 10.53
N MET A 51 -4.23 -7.32 9.95
CA MET A 51 -5.45 -6.56 9.73
C MET A 51 -6.06 -6.15 11.07
N ARG A 52 -6.41 -4.88 11.17
CA ARG A 52 -7.15 -4.32 12.28
C ARG A 52 -8.35 -3.58 11.73
N VAL A 53 -9.48 -3.75 12.40
CA VAL A 53 -10.70 -3.01 12.13
C VAL A 53 -11.06 -2.38 13.46
N ASP A 54 -10.35 -1.30 13.79
CA ASP A 54 -10.37 -0.66 15.10
C ASP A 54 -11.11 0.69 15.00
N ASP A 55 -10.51 1.78 15.50
CA ASP A 55 -11.13 3.10 15.49
C ASP A 55 -11.16 3.67 14.07
N TYR A 56 -12.35 4.07 13.61
CA TYR A 56 -12.58 4.67 12.30
C TYR A 56 -13.55 5.83 12.42
N ARG A 57 -13.36 6.87 11.60
CA ARG A 57 -14.25 8.01 11.57
C ARG A 57 -14.45 8.48 10.13
N ALA A 58 -15.70 8.66 9.74
CA ALA A 58 -16.11 9.22 8.46
C ALA A 58 -16.80 10.55 8.73
N GLU A 59 -16.28 11.64 8.15
CA GLU A 59 -16.99 12.92 8.09
C GLU A 59 -17.99 12.88 6.93
N LEU A 60 -19.25 13.22 7.20
CA LEU A 60 -20.40 13.10 6.29
C LEU A 60 -21.26 14.38 6.37
N ASP A 61 -20.85 15.41 5.63
CA ASP A 61 -21.51 16.72 5.60
C ASP A 61 -21.76 17.33 7.00
N GLU A 62 -22.98 17.19 7.54
CA GLU A 62 -23.38 17.68 8.86
C GLU A 62 -22.98 16.74 9.99
N TYR A 63 -22.86 15.44 9.70
CA TYR A 63 -22.64 14.40 10.70
C TYR A 63 -21.27 13.75 10.56
N ALA A 64 -20.87 13.01 11.58
CA ALA A 64 -19.79 12.04 11.47
C ALA A 64 -20.27 10.66 11.94
N VAL A 65 -19.73 9.61 11.32
CA VAL A 65 -19.89 8.24 11.80
C VAL A 65 -18.57 7.76 12.37
N GLU A 66 -18.59 7.33 13.63
CA GLU A 66 -17.41 6.87 14.35
C GLU A 66 -17.59 5.42 14.79
N LEU A 67 -16.67 4.56 14.39
CA LEU A 67 -16.48 3.23 14.94
C LEU A 67 -15.43 3.33 16.04
N SER A 68 -15.77 2.94 17.27
CA SER A 68 -14.80 2.76 18.35
C SER A 68 -15.07 1.47 19.10
N GLY A 69 -14.11 0.54 19.05
CA GLY A 69 -14.29 -0.80 19.59
C GLY A 69 -15.54 -1.47 19.02
N ASP A 70 -16.49 -1.85 19.86
CA ASP A 70 -17.74 -2.50 19.43
C ASP A 70 -18.87 -1.51 19.09
N THR A 71 -18.63 -0.21 19.20
CA THR A 71 -19.65 0.82 19.03
C THR A 71 -19.50 1.51 17.68
N VAL A 72 -20.61 1.67 16.95
CA VAL A 72 -20.76 2.66 15.88
C VAL A 72 -21.68 3.79 16.35
N ALA A 73 -21.26 5.04 16.21
CA ALA A 73 -21.97 6.22 16.66
C ALA A 73 -22.16 7.24 15.54
N VAL A 74 -23.29 7.94 15.56
CA VAL A 74 -23.56 9.13 14.73
C VAL A 74 -23.38 10.36 15.59
N LEU A 75 -22.61 11.32 15.10
CA LEU A 75 -22.17 12.50 15.83
C LEU A 75 -22.56 13.79 15.09
N ASP A 76 -22.90 14.84 15.84
CA ASP A 76 -22.91 16.23 15.38
C ASP A 76 -21.87 17.01 16.21
N GLY A 77 -20.71 17.28 15.61
CA GLY A 77 -19.53 17.73 16.34
C GLY A 77 -19.07 16.69 17.37
N ASP A 78 -19.16 17.06 18.65
CA ASP A 78 -18.79 16.22 19.80
C ASP A 78 -20.00 15.52 20.44
N ASP A 79 -21.23 15.83 20.01
CA ASP A 79 -22.46 15.30 20.59
C ASP A 79 -22.85 13.96 19.94
N VAL A 80 -23.04 12.92 20.75
CA VAL A 80 -23.52 11.61 20.30
C VAL A 80 -25.04 11.63 20.11
N LEU A 81 -25.50 11.50 18.86
CA LEU A 81 -26.91 11.49 18.51
C LEU A 81 -27.51 10.08 18.53
N ALA A 82 -26.74 9.09 18.06
CA ALA A 82 -27.13 7.69 18.06
C ALA A 82 -25.92 6.78 18.28
N GLU A 83 -26.14 5.63 18.91
CA GLU A 83 -25.12 4.62 19.16
C GLU A 83 -25.70 3.21 18.96
N ARG A 84 -24.93 2.33 18.33
CA ARG A 84 -25.25 0.91 18.13
C ARG A 84 -24.02 0.04 18.36
N SER A 85 -24.22 -1.17 18.86
CA SER A 85 -23.17 -2.19 18.89
C SER A 85 -23.04 -2.83 17.51
N VAL A 86 -21.84 -3.00 16.97
CA VAL A 86 -21.64 -3.70 15.69
C VAL A 86 -21.87 -5.22 15.81
N THR A 87 -21.88 -5.78 17.01
CA THR A 87 -22.11 -7.23 17.22
C THR A 87 -23.54 -7.56 17.64
N ASP A 88 -24.24 -6.66 18.34
CA ASP A 88 -25.59 -6.88 18.86
C ASP A 88 -26.70 -6.20 18.04
N THR A 89 -26.35 -5.44 17.00
CA THR A 89 -27.30 -4.73 16.12
C THR A 89 -27.45 -5.49 14.80
N THR A 90 -28.66 -5.53 14.23
CA THR A 90 -28.85 -6.08 12.88
C THR A 90 -28.58 -5.03 11.80
N PRO A 91 -28.22 -5.42 10.55
CA PRO A 91 -28.07 -4.46 9.45
C PRO A 91 -29.31 -3.59 9.24
N GLU A 92 -30.52 -4.13 9.40
CA GLU A 92 -31.77 -3.37 9.26
C GLU A 92 -31.95 -2.29 10.34
N GLU A 93 -31.46 -2.55 11.55
CA GLU A 93 -31.44 -1.55 12.63
C GLU A 93 -30.39 -0.46 12.37
N GLY A 94 -29.26 -0.82 11.73
CA GLY A 94 -28.27 0.14 11.24
C GLY A 94 -28.84 1.03 10.13
N ALA A 95 -29.51 0.43 9.14
CA ALA A 95 -30.17 1.13 8.04
C ALA A 95 -31.25 2.11 8.54
N ALA A 96 -31.93 1.77 9.64
CA ALA A 96 -32.88 2.66 10.28
C ALA A 96 -32.22 3.91 10.87
N VAL A 97 -31.00 3.78 11.40
CA VAL A 97 -30.18 4.93 11.85
C VAL A 97 -29.74 5.76 10.65
N ASP A 98 -29.23 5.13 9.59
CA ASP A 98 -28.82 5.85 8.37
C ASP A 98 -29.98 6.66 7.78
N ALA A 99 -31.20 6.09 7.74
CA ALA A 99 -32.40 6.77 7.26
C ALA A 99 -32.91 7.87 8.22
N GLU A 100 -32.66 7.77 9.52
CA GLU A 100 -33.05 8.80 10.51
C GLU A 100 -32.23 10.10 10.32
N PHE A 101 -30.95 9.97 9.96
CA PHE A 101 -30.01 11.07 9.79
C PHE A 101 -29.65 11.36 8.32
N ASP A 102 -30.39 10.80 7.37
CA ASP A 102 -30.17 10.95 5.92
C ASP A 102 -28.70 10.66 5.49
N LEU A 103 -28.05 9.66 6.10
CA LEU A 103 -26.64 9.33 5.86
C LEU A 103 -26.45 8.65 4.49
N ALA A 104 -25.80 9.35 3.57
CA ALA A 104 -25.51 8.83 2.24
C ALA A 104 -24.58 7.61 2.29
N GLY A 105 -24.94 6.56 1.54
CA GLY A 105 -24.15 5.33 1.42
C GLY A 105 -24.38 4.28 2.50
N GLY A 106 -25.22 4.54 3.51
CA GLY A 106 -25.56 3.56 4.55
C GLY A 106 -24.39 3.15 5.46
N PRO A 107 -23.61 4.10 6.02
CA PRO A 107 -22.42 3.80 6.80
C PRO A 107 -22.68 2.94 8.04
N VAL A 108 -23.80 3.17 8.77
CA VAL A 108 -24.10 2.43 9.98
C VAL A 108 -24.54 1.00 9.64
N GLU A 109 -25.42 0.83 8.65
CA GLU A 109 -25.78 -0.48 8.10
C GLU A 109 -24.53 -1.28 7.68
N GLU A 110 -23.66 -0.66 6.89
CA GLU A 110 -22.47 -1.30 6.34
C GLU A 110 -21.52 -1.77 7.44
N LEU A 111 -21.19 -0.88 8.39
CA LEU A 111 -20.27 -1.20 9.48
C LEU A 111 -20.83 -2.30 10.40
N VAL A 112 -22.10 -2.24 10.77
CA VAL A 112 -22.77 -3.31 11.54
C VAL A 112 -22.72 -4.65 10.80
N ARG A 113 -22.92 -4.61 9.47
CA ARG A 113 -22.98 -5.80 8.63
C ARG A 113 -21.60 -6.46 8.41
N ASP A 114 -20.55 -5.67 8.22
CA ASP A 114 -19.28 -6.14 7.67
C ASP A 114 -18.16 -6.22 8.73
N VAL A 115 -18.12 -5.32 9.72
CA VAL A 115 -17.05 -5.25 10.73
C VAL A 115 -16.89 -6.54 11.54
N PRO A 116 -17.96 -7.20 12.04
CA PRO A 116 -17.81 -8.44 12.81
C PRO A 116 -17.11 -9.56 12.02
N ALA A 117 -17.48 -9.73 10.75
CA ALA A 117 -16.91 -10.74 9.88
C ALA A 117 -15.46 -10.41 9.49
N LEU A 118 -15.14 -9.13 9.23
CA LEU A 118 -13.75 -8.70 9.01
C LEU A 118 -12.87 -8.97 10.23
N ARG A 119 -13.33 -8.61 11.43
CA ARG A 119 -12.62 -8.89 12.70
C ARG A 119 -12.43 -10.38 12.96
N ALA A 120 -13.38 -11.21 12.56
CA ALA A 120 -13.31 -12.66 12.68
C ALA A 120 -12.42 -13.33 11.60
N GLY A 121 -11.98 -12.59 10.57
CA GLY A 121 -11.25 -13.16 9.44
C GLY A 121 -12.13 -13.94 8.46
N GLU A 122 -13.44 -13.67 8.46
CA GLU A 122 -14.47 -14.36 7.68
C GLU A 122 -14.69 -13.70 6.31
N PHE A 123 -13.65 -13.70 5.48
CA PHE A 123 -13.68 -13.17 4.12
C PHE A 123 -12.92 -14.08 3.15
N VAL A 124 -13.22 -13.94 1.86
CA VAL A 124 -12.48 -14.57 0.76
C VAL A 124 -11.50 -13.56 0.20
N VAL A 125 -10.29 -14.00 -0.17
CA VAL A 125 -9.30 -13.15 -0.83
C VAL A 125 -9.22 -13.54 -2.29
N GLU A 126 -9.40 -12.58 -3.19
CA GLU A 126 -9.34 -12.80 -4.63
C GLU A 126 -8.32 -11.87 -5.27
N GLY A 127 -7.22 -12.46 -5.75
CA GLY A 127 -6.15 -11.73 -6.42
C GLY A 127 -6.44 -11.47 -7.89
N ALA A 128 -6.14 -10.27 -8.36
CA ALA A 128 -6.23 -9.88 -9.75
C ALA A 128 -5.00 -9.06 -10.17
N LYS A 129 -4.74 -9.02 -11.48
CA LYS A 129 -3.78 -8.05 -12.03
C LYS A 129 -4.34 -6.64 -11.95
N PHE A 130 -3.47 -5.64 -12.09
CA PHE A 130 -3.85 -4.22 -11.95
C PHE A 130 -5.07 -3.82 -12.80
N ASP A 131 -5.05 -4.08 -14.12
CA ASP A 131 -6.18 -3.70 -15.00
C ASP A 131 -7.46 -4.46 -14.62
N GLU A 132 -7.35 -5.77 -14.39
CA GLU A 132 -8.47 -6.64 -14.00
C GLU A 132 -9.08 -6.24 -12.64
N PHE A 133 -8.27 -5.70 -11.73
CA PHE A 133 -8.71 -5.23 -10.43
C PHE A 133 -9.58 -3.98 -10.56
N PHE A 134 -9.11 -2.93 -11.27
CA PHE A 134 -9.88 -1.70 -11.42
C PHE A 134 -11.13 -1.89 -12.30
N ASP A 135 -11.04 -2.71 -13.34
CA ASP A 135 -12.21 -3.12 -14.13
C ASP A 135 -13.27 -3.81 -13.28
N ARG A 136 -12.86 -4.68 -12.34
CA ARG A 136 -13.79 -5.41 -11.47
C ARG A 136 -14.49 -4.48 -10.49
N ILE A 137 -13.77 -3.58 -9.83
CA ILE A 137 -14.33 -2.78 -8.73
C ILE A 137 -15.25 -1.66 -9.24
N ALA A 138 -15.09 -1.21 -10.48
CA ALA A 138 -15.90 -0.15 -11.07
C ALA A 138 -17.41 -0.46 -11.11
N ASP A 139 -17.76 -1.74 -11.27
CA ASP A 139 -19.15 -2.20 -11.36
C ASP A 139 -19.58 -3.04 -10.12
N ALA A 140 -18.72 -3.16 -9.10
CA ALA A 140 -18.96 -4.01 -7.94
C ALA A 140 -19.72 -3.29 -6.82
N ASP A 141 -20.39 -4.06 -5.97
CA ASP A 141 -20.95 -3.59 -4.70
C ASP A 141 -19.81 -3.47 -3.67
N ALA A 142 -19.12 -2.33 -3.69
CA ALA A 142 -18.03 -2.03 -2.79
C ALA A 142 -18.54 -1.53 -1.43
N SER A 143 -17.84 -1.89 -0.36
CA SER A 143 -18.09 -1.47 1.02
C SER A 143 -17.10 -0.35 1.40
N PRO A 144 -17.36 0.93 1.05
CA PRO A 144 -16.43 2.02 1.28
C PRO A 144 -16.09 2.27 2.75
N PHE A 145 -17.07 2.20 3.66
CA PHE A 145 -16.88 2.49 5.07
C PHE A 145 -16.09 1.38 5.77
N SER A 146 -16.33 0.14 5.40
CA SER A 146 -15.62 -1.05 5.86
C SER A 146 -14.21 -1.10 5.29
N THR A 147 -14.03 -0.71 4.02
CA THR A 147 -12.70 -0.52 3.44
C THR A 147 -11.95 0.58 4.19
N GLY A 148 -12.60 1.70 4.51
CA GLY A 148 -12.05 2.76 5.35
C GLY A 148 -11.66 2.28 6.73
N ALA A 149 -12.52 1.51 7.39
CA ALA A 149 -12.30 0.98 8.74
C ALA A 149 -11.15 -0.04 8.82
N THR A 150 -10.71 -0.60 7.69
CA THR A 150 -9.53 -1.46 7.63
C THR A 150 -8.22 -0.68 7.49
N ARG A 151 -8.25 0.63 7.24
CA ARG A 151 -7.05 1.48 7.21
C ARG A 151 -6.55 1.72 8.64
N ASP A 152 -5.24 1.58 8.89
CA ASP A 152 -4.63 1.79 10.22
C ASP A 152 -4.16 3.25 10.36
N GLY A 153 -4.87 4.08 11.14
CA GLY A 153 -4.39 5.36 11.68
C GLY A 153 -4.11 6.52 10.70
N TYR A 154 -4.30 7.74 11.19
CA TYR A 154 -4.41 9.01 10.44
C TYR A 154 -3.08 9.73 10.11
N ASP A 155 -2.08 9.05 9.56
CA ASP A 155 -0.93 9.74 8.93
C ASP A 155 -1.12 9.78 7.39
N TYR A 156 -2.28 10.26 6.96
CA TYR A 156 -2.55 10.53 5.55
C TYR A 156 -1.66 11.67 5.07
N ALA A 157 -1.08 11.50 3.88
CA ALA A 157 -0.47 12.63 3.22
C ALA A 157 -1.57 13.62 2.83
N ASP A 158 -1.27 14.91 2.99
CA ASP A 158 -2.15 15.98 2.56
C ASP A 158 -2.50 15.83 1.07
N ALA A 159 -3.80 15.81 0.75
CA ALA A 159 -4.28 15.54 -0.60
C ALA A 159 -3.82 16.60 -1.61
N GLU A 160 -3.70 17.87 -1.22
CA GLU A 160 -3.18 18.91 -2.10
C GLU A 160 -1.70 18.65 -2.44
N THR A 161 -0.91 18.25 -1.45
CA THR A 161 0.50 17.87 -1.60
C THR A 161 0.65 16.65 -2.52
N VAL A 162 -0.16 15.60 -2.31
CA VAL A 162 -0.15 14.41 -3.17
C VAL A 162 -0.57 14.77 -4.59
N GLY A 163 -1.65 15.53 -4.75
CA GLY A 163 -2.18 15.95 -6.04
C GLY A 163 -1.18 16.81 -6.83
N ALA A 164 -0.46 17.69 -6.15
CA ALA A 164 0.63 18.47 -6.75
C ALA A 164 1.79 17.57 -7.22
N PHE A 165 2.19 16.61 -6.40
CA PHE A 165 3.28 15.69 -6.71
C PHE A 165 2.98 14.75 -7.89
N ILE A 166 1.77 14.20 -7.95
CA ILE A 166 1.39 13.23 -8.99
C ILE A 166 0.75 13.88 -10.22
N GLY A 167 0.29 15.14 -10.12
CA GLY A 167 -0.41 15.83 -11.20
C GLY A 167 -1.78 15.21 -11.57
N ALA A 168 -2.43 14.55 -10.61
CA ALA A 168 -3.72 13.87 -10.75
C ALA A 168 -4.57 14.07 -9.49
N ASP A 169 -5.88 13.85 -9.61
CA ASP A 169 -6.81 13.93 -8.48
C ASP A 169 -6.57 12.75 -7.51
N PRO A 170 -6.23 12.99 -6.24
CA PRO A 170 -6.04 11.93 -5.24
C PRO A 170 -7.31 11.12 -4.95
N ALA A 171 -8.49 11.63 -5.30
CA ALA A 171 -9.76 10.91 -5.16
C ALA A 171 -9.96 9.82 -6.22
N ASP A 172 -9.08 9.69 -7.21
CA ASP A 172 -9.11 8.64 -8.24
C ASP A 172 -7.93 7.65 -8.06
N PRO A 173 -8.10 6.56 -7.29
CA PRO A 173 -6.98 5.67 -6.97
C PRO A 173 -6.35 4.99 -8.19
N GLU A 174 -7.10 4.70 -9.24
CA GLU A 174 -6.55 4.13 -10.48
C GLU A 174 -5.57 5.12 -11.13
N ARG A 175 -5.97 6.40 -11.19
CA ARG A 175 -5.09 7.47 -11.66
C ARG A 175 -3.93 7.71 -10.71
N VAL A 176 -4.12 7.65 -9.40
CA VAL A 176 -3.03 7.78 -8.43
C VAL A 176 -1.95 6.74 -8.71
N VAL A 177 -2.34 5.47 -8.88
CA VAL A 177 -1.39 4.38 -9.17
C VAL A 177 -0.57 4.65 -10.43
N THR A 178 -1.23 5.03 -11.52
CA THR A 178 -0.55 5.27 -12.79
C THR A 178 0.29 6.55 -12.79
N ALA A 179 -0.17 7.60 -12.12
CA ALA A 179 0.52 8.88 -11.99
C ALA A 179 1.76 8.81 -11.08
N LEU A 180 1.69 8.04 -9.98
CA LEU A 180 2.84 7.78 -9.10
C LEU A 180 4.03 7.19 -9.85
N ARG A 181 3.79 6.30 -10.81
CA ARG A 181 4.84 5.74 -11.67
C ARG A 181 5.58 6.85 -12.43
N ALA A 182 4.85 7.82 -12.97
CA ALA A 182 5.45 8.95 -13.69
C ALA A 182 6.17 9.90 -12.72
N ALA A 183 5.54 10.24 -11.59
CA ALA A 183 6.11 11.14 -10.59
C ALA A 183 7.40 10.60 -9.96
N PHE A 184 7.44 9.32 -9.56
CA PHE A 184 8.67 8.70 -9.04
C PHE A 184 9.81 8.68 -10.06
N ARG A 185 9.48 8.53 -11.34
CA ARG A 185 10.44 8.56 -12.43
C ARG A 185 10.98 9.97 -12.68
N GLU A 186 10.13 10.98 -12.55
CA GLU A 186 10.51 12.39 -12.75
C GLU A 186 11.32 12.94 -11.58
N HIS A 187 10.88 12.67 -10.36
CA HIS A 187 11.41 13.28 -9.14
C HIS A 187 12.40 12.39 -8.37
N SER A 188 12.68 11.17 -8.85
CA SER A 188 13.58 10.27 -8.16
C SER A 188 14.30 9.28 -9.06
N SER A 189 15.15 8.46 -8.45
CA SER A 189 15.81 7.31 -9.06
C SER A 189 15.97 6.22 -8.01
N TYR A 190 16.22 4.98 -8.45
CA TYR A 190 16.47 3.92 -7.48
C TYR A 190 17.80 4.13 -6.76
N ASP A 191 17.82 4.05 -5.43
CA ASP A 191 19.03 4.26 -4.62
C ASP A 191 20.03 3.08 -4.74
N LYS A 192 20.73 3.04 -5.88
CA LYS A 192 21.78 2.06 -6.18
C LYS A 192 22.93 2.12 -5.18
N PRO A 193 23.45 3.28 -4.76
CA PRO A 193 24.48 3.34 -3.74
C PRO A 193 24.08 2.62 -2.44
N ARG A 194 22.87 2.85 -1.94
CA ARG A 194 22.35 2.19 -0.73
C ARG A 194 22.11 0.70 -0.96
N TYR A 195 21.63 0.30 -2.15
CA TYR A 195 21.49 -1.11 -2.53
C TYR A 195 22.84 -1.86 -2.50
N VAL A 196 23.88 -1.27 -3.10
CA VAL A 196 25.23 -1.88 -3.13
C VAL A 196 25.83 -1.91 -1.72
N ALA A 197 25.68 -0.83 -0.95
CA ALA A 197 26.12 -0.78 0.44
C ALA A 197 25.49 -1.90 1.27
N GLY A 198 24.18 -2.10 1.09
CA GLY A 198 23.44 -3.18 1.72
C GLY A 198 23.91 -4.58 1.32
N SER A 199 24.20 -4.77 0.03
CA SER A 199 24.75 -6.03 -0.46
C SER A 199 26.10 -6.38 0.18
N ILE A 200 26.97 -5.38 0.38
CA ILE A 200 28.26 -5.56 1.06
C ILE A 200 28.07 -5.85 2.55
N GLU A 201 27.23 -5.04 3.20
CA GLU A 201 26.88 -5.19 4.61
C GLU A 201 26.40 -6.62 4.91
N ASP A 202 25.49 -7.15 4.12
CA ASP A 202 24.89 -8.45 4.35
C ASP A 202 25.82 -9.62 4.02
N ASN A 203 26.53 -9.54 2.89
CA ASN A 203 27.24 -10.69 2.33
C ASN A 203 28.73 -10.75 2.65
N ILE A 204 29.34 -9.60 2.95
CA ILE A 204 30.79 -9.49 3.23
C ILE A 204 31.00 -9.19 4.71
N LEU A 205 30.19 -8.29 5.27
CA LEU A 205 30.30 -7.87 6.67
C LEU A 205 29.34 -8.61 7.60
N PHE A 206 28.49 -9.51 7.08
CA PHE A 206 27.54 -10.32 7.84
C PHE A 206 26.67 -9.49 8.81
N GLY A 207 26.25 -8.30 8.38
CA GLY A 207 25.37 -7.40 9.15
C GLY A 207 26.05 -6.71 10.35
N THR A 208 27.38 -6.78 10.48
CA THR A 208 28.09 -6.20 11.64
C THR A 208 28.18 -4.67 11.62
N VAL A 209 27.90 -4.03 10.48
CA VAL A 209 27.99 -2.58 10.29
C VAL A 209 26.84 -2.11 9.41
N ASP A 210 26.10 -1.10 9.86
CA ASP A 210 25.13 -0.39 9.03
C ASP A 210 25.84 0.58 8.07
N LEU A 211 26.01 0.14 6.81
CA LEU A 211 26.58 0.94 5.73
C LEU A 211 25.51 1.78 5.03
N ARG A 212 24.25 1.34 5.07
CA ARG A 212 23.11 1.96 4.37
C ARG A 212 22.83 3.37 4.88
N LYS A 213 22.93 3.61 6.20
CA LYS A 213 22.72 4.94 6.81
C LYS A 213 23.53 6.09 6.22
N HIS A 214 24.64 5.79 5.55
CA HIS A 214 25.50 6.82 4.95
C HIS A 214 25.01 7.32 3.58
N PHE A 215 23.96 6.70 3.06
CA PHE A 215 23.32 7.03 1.79
C PHE A 215 21.88 7.51 1.95
N GLU A 216 21.33 7.46 3.16
CA GLU A 216 20.00 7.95 3.45
C GLU A 216 19.90 9.46 3.16
N SER A 217 18.80 9.84 2.50
CA SER A 217 18.37 11.21 2.24
C SER A 217 16.91 11.37 2.67
N PRO A 218 16.42 12.61 2.85
CA PRO A 218 14.99 12.85 3.02
C PRO A 218 14.18 12.26 1.85
N VAL A 219 12.97 11.78 2.15
CA VAL A 219 12.10 11.03 1.20
C VAL A 219 10.65 11.49 1.19
N GLY A 220 10.35 12.63 1.84
CA GLY A 220 9.02 13.26 1.77
C GLY A 220 8.74 13.83 0.39
N PHE A 221 7.47 14.10 0.08
CA PHE A 221 7.05 14.65 -1.22
C PHE A 221 7.80 15.95 -1.57
N GLU A 222 7.88 16.90 -0.64
CA GLU A 222 8.66 18.14 -0.83
C GLU A 222 10.16 17.89 -1.12
N ALA A 223 10.76 16.88 -0.47
CA ALA A 223 12.16 16.53 -0.67
C ALA A 223 12.40 15.86 -2.03
N LEU A 224 11.41 15.13 -2.54
CA LEU A 224 11.43 14.55 -3.89
C LEU A 224 11.31 15.66 -4.94
N GLU A 225 10.36 16.57 -4.79
CA GLU A 225 10.16 17.68 -5.74
C GLU A 225 11.35 18.65 -5.79
N SER A 226 11.94 18.97 -4.63
CA SER A 226 13.11 19.86 -4.54
C SER A 226 14.42 19.22 -4.98
N GLY A 227 14.44 17.91 -5.23
CA GLY A 227 15.63 17.14 -5.59
C GLY A 227 16.62 16.95 -4.45
N GLU A 228 16.19 17.13 -3.20
CA GLU A 228 17.00 16.81 -2.01
C GLU A 228 17.15 15.29 -1.83
N ALA A 229 16.13 14.52 -2.23
CA ALA A 229 16.17 13.08 -2.26
C ALA A 229 17.21 12.59 -3.27
N THR A 230 18.17 11.78 -2.82
CA THR A 230 19.21 11.23 -3.70
C THR A 230 18.84 9.90 -4.36
N GLY A 231 17.63 9.41 -4.05
CA GLY A 231 17.02 8.20 -4.58
C GLY A 231 16.05 7.59 -3.56
N LEU A 232 15.23 6.66 -4.03
CA LEU A 232 14.31 5.88 -3.21
C LEU A 232 14.68 4.40 -3.26
N PHE A 233 14.53 3.72 -2.13
CA PHE A 233 14.54 2.26 -2.03
C PHE A 233 13.10 1.73 -2.18
N CYS A 234 12.94 0.43 -2.45
CA CYS A 234 11.61 -0.18 -2.59
C CYS A 234 10.70 0.08 -1.37
N THR A 235 11.28 0.10 -0.17
CA THR A 235 10.55 0.42 1.06
C THR A 235 10.02 1.85 1.11
N GLU A 236 10.75 2.84 0.57
CA GLU A 236 10.25 4.22 0.52
C GLU A 236 9.24 4.43 -0.60
N LEU A 237 9.44 3.77 -1.76
CA LEU A 237 8.45 3.74 -2.84
C LEU A 237 7.10 3.19 -2.36
N THR A 238 7.11 2.06 -1.63
CA THR A 238 5.90 1.46 -1.06
C THR A 238 5.21 2.39 -0.07
N ARG A 239 5.95 3.04 0.83
CA ARG A 239 5.36 3.99 1.79
C ARG A 239 4.72 5.20 1.11
N ARG A 240 5.44 5.84 0.17
CA ARG A 240 4.91 6.98 -0.58
C ARG A 240 3.67 6.61 -1.40
N ALA A 241 3.66 5.43 -2.00
CA ALA A 241 2.48 4.94 -2.72
C ALA A 241 1.29 4.73 -1.78
N ASN A 242 1.53 4.14 -0.60
CA ASN A 242 0.47 3.89 0.38
C ASN A 242 -0.12 5.20 0.94
N GLU A 243 0.73 6.15 1.30
CA GLU A 243 0.32 7.50 1.74
C GLU A 243 -0.52 8.22 0.68
N SER A 244 -0.15 8.07 -0.60
CA SER A 244 -0.86 8.70 -1.71
C SER A 244 -2.24 8.06 -1.94
N LEU A 245 -2.33 6.72 -1.86
CA LEU A 245 -3.59 5.97 -2.01
C LEU A 245 -4.54 6.16 -0.82
N HIS A 246 -4.04 6.69 0.29
CA HIS A 246 -4.80 6.98 1.49
C HIS A 246 -5.03 8.49 1.71
N ALA A 247 -4.58 9.34 0.79
CA ALA A 247 -4.67 10.80 0.92
C ALA A 247 -6.12 11.33 1.02
N VAL A 248 -7.08 10.57 0.49
CA VAL A 248 -8.52 10.86 0.56
C VAL A 248 -9.23 9.71 1.29
N PRO A 249 -10.25 9.98 2.14
CA PRO A 249 -11.05 8.94 2.78
C PRO A 249 -11.64 7.94 1.78
N ALA A 250 -11.80 6.68 2.20
CA ALA A 250 -12.27 5.63 1.30
C ALA A 250 -13.67 5.91 0.73
N HIS A 251 -14.56 6.52 1.53
CA HIS A 251 -15.92 6.87 1.14
C HIS A 251 -16.02 8.08 0.20
N GLU A 252 -14.94 8.84 0.03
CA GLU A 252 -14.86 9.99 -0.89
C GLU A 252 -14.12 9.65 -2.19
N ALA A 253 -13.44 8.51 -2.25
CA ALA A 253 -12.72 8.07 -3.45
C ALA A 253 -13.68 7.50 -4.51
N THR A 254 -13.35 7.66 -5.79
CA THR A 254 -14.12 7.06 -6.91
C THR A 254 -14.16 5.53 -6.85
N ALA A 255 -13.14 4.93 -6.24
CA ALA A 255 -13.11 3.53 -5.86
C ALA A 255 -12.54 3.40 -4.44
N PRO A 256 -13.25 2.83 -3.46
CA PRO A 256 -12.73 2.71 -2.10
C PRO A 256 -11.59 1.70 -2.09
N VAL A 257 -10.38 2.14 -1.73
CA VAL A 257 -9.22 1.25 -1.62
C VAL A 257 -8.53 1.33 -0.28
N VAL A 258 -7.79 0.28 0.05
CA VAL A 258 -6.83 0.24 1.15
C VAL A 258 -5.48 -0.26 0.62
N SER A 259 -4.40 0.39 1.04
CA SER A 259 -3.04 0.05 0.67
C SER A 259 -2.33 -0.69 1.80
N MET A 260 -1.42 -1.57 1.42
CA MET A 260 -0.67 -2.45 2.33
C MET A 260 0.82 -2.39 1.98
N PHE A 261 1.66 -2.46 2.99
CA PHE A 261 3.09 -2.67 2.84
C PHE A 261 3.36 -4.18 2.80
N VAL A 262 3.77 -4.69 1.65
CA VAL A 262 4.04 -6.12 1.46
C VAL A 262 5.54 -6.37 1.47
N SER A 263 5.99 -7.18 2.42
CA SER A 263 7.40 -7.54 2.58
C SER A 263 7.70 -8.89 1.92
N ASP A 264 8.69 -8.92 1.04
CA ASP A 264 9.32 -10.14 0.57
C ASP A 264 10.72 -10.30 1.18
N THR A 265 10.78 -11.01 2.31
CA THR A 265 12.04 -11.26 3.03
C THR A 265 13.04 -12.09 2.22
N ARG A 266 12.58 -12.88 1.24
CA ARG A 266 13.45 -13.67 0.37
C ARG A 266 14.37 -12.77 -0.46
N HIS A 267 13.83 -11.62 -0.87
CA HIS A 267 14.50 -10.69 -1.78
C HIS A 267 14.87 -9.36 -1.12
N LYS A 268 14.54 -9.19 0.18
CA LYS A 268 14.62 -7.91 0.89
C LYS A 268 13.92 -6.81 0.09
N HIS A 269 12.77 -7.17 -0.45
CA HIS A 269 11.97 -6.33 -1.34
C HIS A 269 10.68 -5.93 -0.64
N ALA A 270 10.14 -4.78 -1.03
CA ALA A 270 8.84 -4.31 -0.59
C ALA A 270 8.06 -3.81 -1.79
N TYR A 271 6.76 -4.07 -1.78
CA TYR A 271 5.82 -3.64 -2.82
C TYR A 271 4.47 -3.31 -2.18
N THR A 272 3.62 -2.62 -2.91
CA THR A 272 2.33 -2.14 -2.42
C THR A 272 1.27 -3.18 -2.71
N GLY A 273 0.51 -3.60 -1.70
CA GLY A 273 -0.78 -4.28 -1.91
C GLY A 273 -1.86 -3.22 -2.00
N VAL A 274 -2.84 -3.40 -2.88
CA VAL A 274 -4.05 -2.56 -2.96
C VAL A 274 -5.25 -3.47 -2.92
N ALA A 275 -6.17 -3.23 -2.00
CA ALA A 275 -7.38 -4.02 -1.87
C ALA A 275 -8.62 -3.14 -1.75
N THR A 276 -9.78 -3.76 -1.92
CA THR A 276 -11.08 -3.20 -1.57
C THR A 276 -11.95 -4.30 -0.97
N ILE A 277 -12.90 -3.92 -0.12
CA ILE A 277 -13.89 -4.83 0.43
C ILE A 277 -15.14 -4.78 -0.44
N LEU A 278 -15.56 -5.93 -0.95
CA LEU A 278 -16.74 -6.10 -1.79
C LEU A 278 -17.74 -7.02 -1.11
N ARG A 279 -19.02 -6.87 -1.49
CA ARG A 279 -20.10 -7.81 -1.22
C ARG A 279 -20.50 -8.54 -2.50
N GLU A 280 -20.27 -9.84 -2.54
CA GLU A 280 -20.67 -10.69 -3.66
C GLU A 280 -21.52 -11.85 -3.15
N ASP A 281 -22.76 -11.98 -3.63
CA ASP A 281 -23.72 -13.00 -3.20
C ASP A 281 -23.86 -13.11 -1.67
N GLY A 282 -23.82 -11.97 -0.97
CA GLY A 282 -23.92 -11.91 0.49
C GLY A 282 -22.65 -12.36 1.24
N LYS A 283 -21.50 -12.45 0.57
CA LYS A 283 -20.20 -12.77 1.19
C LYS A 283 -19.24 -11.59 1.08
N LEU A 284 -18.36 -11.46 2.06
CA LEU A 284 -17.24 -10.54 2.00
C LEU A 284 -16.12 -11.09 1.12
N VAL A 285 -15.77 -10.31 0.10
CA VAL A 285 -14.66 -10.57 -0.81
C VAL A 285 -13.68 -9.42 -0.70
N MET A 286 -12.45 -9.73 -0.33
CA MET A 286 -11.33 -8.81 -0.44
C MET A 286 -10.69 -9.00 -1.81
N ALA A 287 -11.08 -8.17 -2.77
CA ALA A 287 -10.37 -8.08 -4.04
C ALA A 287 -9.02 -7.41 -3.77
N ILE A 288 -7.93 -7.97 -4.31
CA ILE A 288 -6.57 -7.48 -4.06
C ILE A 288 -5.72 -7.51 -5.33
N THR A 289 -4.89 -6.49 -5.52
CA THR A 289 -3.81 -6.46 -6.49
C THR A 289 -2.51 -6.02 -5.84
N PHE A 290 -1.39 -6.14 -6.56
CA PHE A 290 -0.08 -5.82 -6.06
C PHE A 290 0.70 -4.99 -7.08
N LEU A 291 1.38 -3.95 -6.58
CA LEU A 291 2.07 -2.92 -7.36
C LEU A 291 3.53 -2.81 -6.95
N ASP A 292 4.46 -2.89 -7.89
CA ASP A 292 5.90 -2.69 -7.67
C ASP A 292 6.45 -1.53 -8.48
N TYR A 293 6.69 -0.42 -7.80
CA TYR A 293 7.27 0.80 -8.37
C TYR A 293 8.79 0.75 -8.53
N MET A 294 9.49 -0.27 -8.01
CA MET A 294 10.96 -0.36 -8.13
C MET A 294 11.41 -0.32 -9.59
N HIS A 295 10.66 -0.95 -10.48
CA HIS A 295 10.98 -1.01 -11.90
C HIS A 295 10.80 0.34 -12.60
N SER A 296 9.96 1.24 -12.08
CA SER A 296 9.80 2.60 -12.60
C SER A 296 11.04 3.48 -12.41
N THR A 297 11.82 3.23 -11.35
CA THR A 297 13.00 4.03 -10.98
C THR A 297 14.35 3.34 -11.25
N LEU A 298 14.38 2.01 -11.39
CA LEU A 298 15.61 1.24 -11.59
C LEU A 298 16.11 1.22 -13.06
N TYR A 299 15.19 1.13 -14.02
CA TYR A 299 15.53 0.74 -15.40
C TYR A 299 15.73 1.89 -16.39
N ASP A 300 15.39 3.12 -16.01
CA ASP A 300 15.64 4.30 -16.86
C ASP A 300 17.15 4.61 -16.96
N ASP A 301 17.89 4.37 -15.87
CA ASP A 301 19.35 4.49 -15.85
C ASP A 301 20.09 3.47 -16.74
N LEU A 302 19.44 2.34 -17.08
CA LEU A 302 20.04 1.27 -17.88
C LEU A 302 19.51 1.21 -19.31
N LYS A 303 18.52 2.05 -19.69
CA LYS A 303 17.85 2.05 -21.01
C LYS A 303 17.36 0.64 -21.45
N LEU A 304 16.85 -0.16 -20.51
CA LEU A 304 16.43 -1.55 -20.73
C LEU A 304 14.90 -1.74 -20.69
N THR A 305 14.13 -0.68 -20.97
CA THR A 305 12.66 -0.70 -20.95
C THR A 305 12.03 -1.72 -21.92
N GLY A 306 12.69 -2.03 -23.05
CA GLY A 306 12.14 -2.87 -24.10
C GLY A 306 12.12 -4.39 -23.86
N VAL A 307 12.68 -4.91 -22.76
CA VAL A 307 12.85 -6.37 -22.55
C VAL A 307 11.99 -6.94 -21.41
N LEU A 308 11.46 -6.12 -20.49
CA LEU A 308 10.86 -6.61 -19.23
C LEU A 308 9.46 -6.07 -18.89
N GLY A 309 8.85 -5.27 -19.77
CA GLY A 309 7.48 -4.76 -19.63
C GLY A 309 7.40 -3.43 -18.89
N ASP A 310 6.23 -2.78 -18.99
CA ASP A 310 5.96 -1.46 -18.40
C ASP A 310 5.96 -1.46 -16.85
N GLY A 311 5.88 -2.64 -16.23
CA GLY A 311 6.47 -2.93 -14.91
C GLY A 311 5.84 -2.19 -13.72
N LEU A 312 4.53 -2.32 -13.55
CA LEU A 312 3.82 -1.94 -12.32
C LEU A 312 3.22 -3.18 -11.62
N ASP A 313 2.77 -4.18 -12.37
CA ASP A 313 2.11 -5.37 -11.84
C ASP A 313 3.08 -6.30 -11.09
N ALA A 314 2.85 -6.45 -9.78
CA ALA A 314 3.55 -7.39 -8.92
C ALA A 314 2.74 -8.68 -8.66
N TYR A 315 1.49 -8.78 -9.11
CA TYR A 315 0.71 -10.01 -9.05
C TYR A 315 1.14 -10.98 -10.16
N ASN A 316 2.32 -11.57 -9.98
CA ASN A 316 2.98 -12.38 -11.00
C ASN A 316 3.81 -13.51 -10.37
N SER A 317 4.49 -14.29 -11.22
CA SER A 317 5.29 -15.44 -10.81
C SER A 317 6.68 -15.07 -10.22
N ARG A 318 6.93 -13.80 -9.90
CA ARG A 318 8.23 -13.29 -9.42
C ARG A 318 8.19 -12.76 -8.00
N HIS A 319 6.99 -12.47 -7.48
CA HIS A 319 6.80 -11.91 -6.14
C HIS A 319 6.26 -12.96 -5.17
N ARG A 320 6.61 -12.79 -3.91
CA ARG A 320 6.06 -13.54 -2.79
C ARG A 320 5.71 -12.57 -1.66
N ALA A 321 4.62 -12.81 -0.95
CA ALA A 321 4.32 -12.13 0.30
C ALA A 321 4.89 -12.95 1.46
N THR A 322 5.77 -12.36 2.28
CA THR A 322 6.15 -12.94 3.58
C THR A 322 5.29 -12.36 4.68
N ASP A 323 5.17 -11.03 4.71
CA ASP A 323 4.37 -10.29 5.67
C ASP A 323 3.56 -9.24 4.91
N ILE A 324 2.32 -9.00 5.35
CA ILE A 324 1.44 -7.96 4.82
C ILE A 324 1.06 -7.07 6.00
N TYR A 325 1.58 -5.85 6.00
CA TYR A 325 1.23 -4.85 6.99
C TYR A 325 0.22 -3.90 6.40
N TRP A 326 -0.85 -3.64 7.13
CA TRP A 326 -1.77 -2.56 6.81
C TRP A 326 -1.03 -1.25 7.05
N HIS A 327 -1.08 -0.35 6.06
CA HIS A 327 -0.27 0.88 6.14
C HIS A 327 -0.68 1.67 7.38
N ARG A 328 0.33 2.03 8.17
CA ARG A 328 0.34 2.70 9.46
C ARG A 328 1.18 3.96 9.34
#